data_AF-A0A1G5JXG0-F1
#
_entry.id   AF-A0A1G5JXG0-F1
#
_cell.length_a   1.000
_cell.length_b   1.000
_cell.length_c   1.000
_cell.angle_alpha   90.00
_cell.angle_beta   90.00
_cell.angle_gamma   90.00
#
_symmetry.space_group_name_H-M   'P 1'
#
loop_
_entity.id
_entity.type
_entity.pdbx_description
1 polymer ?
#
loop_
_entity_poly.entity_id
_entity_poly.type
_entity_poly.pdbx_seq_one_letter_code
_entity_poly.pdbx_strand_id
1 'polypeptide(L)'
;MENVCQRYQLELQKAKETAGRLESELHEIRLKLRNQPTHSGYLKELKKITLDMTITLNELEHCQFRLDECRAETQKVEERYND
;
A
#
# COMPACT_ATOMS: atom_id res chain seq x y z
N MET A 1 -19.37 1.61 17.79
CA MET A 1 -18.18 0.80 17.48
C MET A 1 -17.86 1.03 16.02
N GLU A 2 -16.74 1.65 15.70
CA GLU A 2 -16.25 1.65 14.30
C GLU A 2 -16.07 0.20 13.87
N ASN A 3 -16.62 -0.16 12.71
CA ASN A 3 -16.47 -1.48 12.17
C ASN A 3 -14.98 -1.68 11.83
N VAL A 4 -14.33 -2.64 12.49
CA VAL A 4 -12.89 -2.92 12.31
C VAL A 4 -12.55 -3.16 10.83
N CYS A 5 -13.48 -3.75 10.05
CA CYS A 5 -13.32 -3.93 8.61
C CYS A 5 -13.32 -2.59 7.86
N GLN A 6 -14.13 -1.61 8.27
CA GLN A 6 -14.13 -0.27 7.67
C GLN A 6 -12.80 0.45 7.90
N ARG A 7 -12.17 0.25 9.07
CA ARG A 7 -10.83 0.80 9.34
C ARG A 7 -9.79 0.19 8.40
N TYR A 8 -9.75 -1.13 8.27
CA TYR A 8 -8.82 -1.79 7.34
C TYR A 8 -9.07 -1.41 5.87
N GLN A 9 -10.33 -1.15 5.50
CA GLN A 9 -10.66 -0.66 4.17
C GLN A 9 -10.13 0.77 3.92
N LEU A 10 -10.22 1.66 4.91
CA LEU A 10 -9.64 3.01 4.85
C LEU A 10 -8.11 2.98 4.80
N GLU A 11 -7.47 2.13 5.60
CA GLU A 11 -6.01 1.96 5.60
C GLU A 11 -5.52 1.42 4.25
N LEU A 12 -6.20 0.41 3.70
CA LEU A 12 -5.91 -0.13 2.37
C LEU A 12 -6.03 0.94 1.29
N GLN A 13 -7.06 1.78 1.34
CA GLN A 13 -7.26 2.86 0.37
C GLN A 13 -6.12 3.89 0.43
N LYS A 14 -5.71 4.31 1.63
CA LYS A 14 -4.60 5.26 1.82
C LYS A 14 -3.27 4.69 1.34
N ALA A 15 -3.02 3.41 1.59
CA ALA A 15 -1.81 2.73 1.13
C ALA A 15 -1.79 2.62 -0.41
N LYS A 16 -2.94 2.41 -1.06
CA LYS A 16 -3.05 2.42 -2.53
C LYS A 16 -2.75 3.79 -3.12
N GLU A 17 -3.28 4.84 -2.52
CA GLU A 17 -3.00 6.23 -2.93
C GLU A 17 -1.52 6.57 -2.77
N THR A 18 -0.91 6.13 -1.68
CA THR A 18 0.52 6.32 -1.41
C THR A 18 1.38 5.58 -2.44
N ALA A 19 1.04 4.33 -2.77
CA ALA A 19 1.72 3.55 -3.80
C ALA A 19 1.66 4.25 -5.16
N GLY A 20 0.48 4.74 -5.58
CA GLY A 20 0.35 5.46 -6.86
C GLY A 20 1.19 6.74 -6.94
N ARG A 21 1.32 7.47 -5.82
CA ARG A 21 2.22 8.63 -5.75
C ARG A 21 3.69 8.21 -5.87
N LEU A 22 4.10 7.17 -5.14
CA LEU A 22 5.47 6.65 -5.19
C LEU A 22 5.83 6.11 -6.58
N GLU A 23 4.88 5.52 -7.31
CA GLU A 23 5.09 5.08 -8.70
C GLU A 23 5.38 6.27 -9.62
N SER A 24 4.66 7.37 -9.44
CA SER A 24 4.88 8.61 -10.20
C SER A 24 6.25 9.22 -9.89
N GLU A 25 6.61 9.33 -8.60
CA GLU A 25 7.93 9.79 -8.15
C GLU A 25 9.06 8.89 -8.69
N LEU A 26 8.85 7.56 -8.69
CA LEU A 26 9.79 6.59 -9.23
C LEU A 26 9.98 6.75 -10.75
N HIS A 27 8.90 7.02 -11.47
CA HIS A 27 8.97 7.29 -12.90
C HIS A 27 9.80 8.54 -13.20
N GLU A 28 9.53 9.64 -12.48
CA GLU A 28 10.24 10.90 -12.65
C GLU A 28 11.74 10.77 -12.34
N ILE A 29 12.11 10.11 -11.25
CA ILE A 29 13.53 9.95 -10.90
C ILE A 29 14.28 9.08 -11.90
N ARG A 30 13.61 8.06 -12.47
CA ARG A 30 14.17 7.23 -13.55
C ARG A 30 14.39 8.05 -14.83
N LEU A 31 13.50 8.99 -15.16
CA LEU A 31 13.72 9.91 -16.28
C LEU A 31 14.92 10.84 -16.03
N LYS A 32 15.03 11.41 -14.83
CA LYS A 32 16.18 12.25 -14.43
C LYS A 32 17.51 11.48 -14.54
N LEU A 33 17.53 10.23 -14.03
CA LEU A 33 18.70 9.35 -14.10
C LEU A 33 19.06 8.91 -15.52
N ARG A 34 18.09 8.81 -16.44
CA ARG A 34 18.39 8.52 -17.85
C ARG A 34 19.31 9.59 -18.46
N ASN A 35 19.09 10.84 -18.10
CA ASN A 35 19.87 11.98 -18.59
C ASN A 35 21.15 12.21 -17.76
N GLN A 36 21.13 11.86 -16.47
CA GLN A 36 22.26 12.04 -15.56
C GLN A 36 22.51 10.77 -14.71
N PRO A 37 23.08 9.71 -15.29
CA PRO A 37 23.11 8.37 -14.66
C PRO A 37 23.92 8.29 -13.37
N THR A 38 24.92 9.15 -13.22
CA THR A 38 25.85 9.16 -12.08
C THR A 38 25.52 10.25 -11.06
N HIS A 39 24.39 10.96 -11.22
CA HIS A 39 24.01 12.03 -10.30
C HIS A 39 23.65 11.43 -8.92
N SER A 40 24.55 11.63 -7.95
CA SER A 40 24.47 11.00 -6.63
C SER A 40 23.19 11.33 -5.88
N GLY A 41 22.68 12.56 -6.03
CA GLY A 41 21.40 12.97 -5.46
C GLY A 41 20.23 12.16 -5.98
N TYR A 42 20.19 11.88 -7.29
CA TYR A 42 19.10 11.13 -7.89
C TYR A 42 19.18 9.64 -7.56
N LEU A 43 20.39 9.09 -7.45
CA LEU A 43 20.59 7.71 -7.01
C LEU A 43 20.15 7.52 -5.54
N LYS A 44 20.40 8.52 -4.68
CA LYS A 44 19.93 8.49 -3.29
C LYS A 44 18.41 8.58 -3.21
N GLU A 45 17.80 9.45 -4.00
CA GLU A 45 16.35 9.61 -4.09
C GLU A 45 15.68 8.33 -4.62
N LEU A 46 16.23 7.72 -5.68
CA LEU A 46 15.77 6.43 -6.19
C LEU A 46 15.77 5.34 -5.11
N LYS A 47 16.84 5.24 -4.32
CA LYS A 47 16.93 4.27 -3.21
C LYS A 47 15.85 4.53 -2.16
N LYS A 48 15.62 5.79 -1.81
CA LYS A 48 14.59 6.19 -0.84
C LYS A 48 13.20 5.80 -1.35
N ILE A 49 12.83 6.21 -2.57
CA ILE A 49 11.52 5.90 -3.15
C ILE A 49 11.32 4.38 -3.26
N THR A 50 12.37 3.63 -3.59
CA THR A 50 12.29 2.15 -3.68
C THR A 50 12.04 1.52 -2.31
N LEU A 51 12.66 2.04 -1.25
CA LEU A 51 12.42 1.58 0.12
C LEU A 51 11.00 1.91 0.57
N ASP A 52 10.57 3.16 0.37
CA ASP A 52 9.22 3.62 0.71
C ASP A 52 8.16 2.80 -0.03
N MET A 53 8.41 2.45 -1.30
CA MET A 53 7.55 1.56 -2.10
C MET A 53 7.46 0.16 -1.49
N THR A 54 8.60 -0.44 -1.13
CA THR A 54 8.62 -1.77 -0.50
C THR A 54 7.81 -1.80 0.78
N ILE A 55 7.97 -0.77 1.63
CA ILE A 55 7.21 -0.64 2.88
C ILE A 55 5.71 -0.52 2.60
N THR A 56 5.34 0.36 1.66
CA THR A 56 3.92 0.60 1.30
C THR A 56 3.26 -0.66 0.74
N LEU A 57 3.98 -1.44 -0.08
CA LEU A 57 3.47 -2.70 -0.62
C LEU A 57 3.26 -3.76 0.48
N ASN A 58 4.18 -3.84 1.46
CA ASN A 58 4.00 -4.73 2.61
C ASN A 58 2.79 -4.30 3.46
N GLU A 59 2.58 -3.00 3.65
CA GLU A 59 1.39 -2.47 4.35
C GLU A 59 0.11 -2.79 3.59
N LEU A 60 0.11 -2.71 2.26
CA LEU A 60 -1.01 -3.10 1.40
C LEU A 60 -1.38 -4.57 1.58
N GLU A 61 -0.39 -5.46 1.48
CA GLU A 61 -0.60 -6.90 1.68
C GLU A 61 -1.17 -7.18 3.07
N HIS A 62 -0.60 -6.57 4.11
CA HIS A 62 -1.09 -6.73 5.47
C HIS A 62 -2.53 -6.21 5.64
N CYS A 63 -2.85 -5.00 5.16
CA CYS A 63 -4.19 -4.45 5.26
C CYS A 63 -5.23 -5.29 4.49
N GLN A 64 -4.85 -5.79 3.32
CA GLN A 64 -5.72 -6.65 2.51
C GLN A 64 -5.99 -7.97 3.24
N PHE A 65 -4.95 -8.62 3.76
CA PHE A 65 -5.09 -9.85 4.55
C PHE A 65 -6.04 -9.65 5.74
N ARG A 66 -5.84 -8.59 6.52
CA ARG A 66 -6.68 -8.29 7.70
C ARG A 66 -8.13 -7.97 7.33
N LEU A 67 -8.36 -7.30 6.20
CA LEU A 67 -9.70 -7.03 5.69
C LEU A 67 -10.41 -8.31 5.27
N ASP A 68 -9.70 -9.24 4.63
CA ASP A 68 -10.25 -10.52 4.20
C ASP A 68 -10.60 -11.42 5.40
N GLU A 69 -9.75 -11.46 6.44
CA GLU A 69 -10.07 -12.12 7.72
C GLU A 69 -11.36 -11.54 8.33
N CYS A 70 -11.45 -10.21 8.42
CA CYS A 70 -12.60 -9.52 9.00
C CYS A 70 -13.91 -9.82 8.25
N ARG A 71 -13.85 -9.88 6.91
CA ARG A 71 -15.00 -10.24 6.07
C ARG A 71 -15.43 -11.69 6.26
N ALA A 72 -14.47 -12.61 6.31
CA ALA A 72 -14.75 -14.03 6.54
C ALA A 72 -15.37 -14.30 7.92
N GLU A 73 -14.94 -13.56 8.95
CA GLU A 73 -15.55 -13.63 10.28
C GLU A 73 -16.99 -13.08 10.28
N THR A 74 -17.24 -11.99 9.57
CA THR A 74 -18.58 -11.40 9.45
C THR A 74 -19.57 -12.37 8.79
N GLN A 75 -19.17 -13.05 7.71
CA GLN A 75 -20.01 -14.04 7.02
C GLN A 75 -20.36 -15.25 7.90
N LYS A 76 -19.40 -15.78 8.67
CA LYS A 76 -19.63 -16.91 9.59
C LYS A 76 -20.62 -16.58 10.70
N VAL A 77 -20.69 -15.32 11.14
CA VAL A 77 -21.65 -14.86 12.13
C VAL A 77 -23.04 -14.81 11.51
N GLU A 78 -23.20 -14.26 10.31
CA GLU A 78 -24.49 -14.18 9.61
C GLU A 78 -25.10 -15.57 9.34
N GLU A 79 -24.29 -16.57 8.98
CA GLU A 79 -24.76 -17.95 8.78
C GLU A 79 -25.27 -18.59 10.07
N ARG A 80 -24.65 -18.32 11.22
CA ARG A 80 -25.06 -18.88 12.53
C ARG A 80 -26.36 -18.31 13.10
N TYR A 81 -26.82 -17.15 12.62
CA TYR A 81 -28.07 -16.53 13.07
C TYR A 81 -29.25 -16.77 12.11
N ASN A 82 -29.02 -17.48 11.00
CA ASN A 82 -30.05 -17.86 10.03
C ASN A 82 -30.42 -19.37 10.09
N ASP A 83 -29.85 -20.12 11.05
CA ASP A 83 -30.25 -21.47 11.47
C ASP A 83 -31.04 -21.40 12.80
#